data_AF-A0A932F596-F1
#
_entry.id   AF-A0A932F596-F1
#
_cell.length_a   1.000
_cell.length_b   1.000
_cell.length_c   1.000
_cell.angle_alpha   90.00
_cell.angle_beta   90.00
_cell.angle_gamma   90.00
#
_symmetry.space_group_name_H-M   'P 1'
#
loop_
_entity.id
_entity.type
_entity.pdbx_description
1 polymer ?
#
loop_
_entity_poly.entity_id
_entity_poly.type
_entity_poly.pdbx_seq_one_letter_code
_entity_poly.pdbx_strand_id
1 'polypeptide(L)'
;SQGNAHPQVVQLQANINELRARIDAEITRVTSSVSINNTVNLSREAQVRAALEAQREKILHLKAQRDEASVLVSDVANAQRAYDALQARYAQTSLESQSNQTDVSILKYASPPADASFPKMILNTAISIVLGCMLSVGLAVLRETRDRRIRLEDDILTFTKSAFLGTMPVALEAKKGALLPVKSPPRLAKRALPELTAPKKA
;
A
#
# COMPACT_ATOMS: atom_id res chain seq x y z
N SER A 1 105.51 97.78 -31.94
CA SER A 1 104.70 96.98 -32.88
C SER A 1 105.02 95.48 -32.88
N GLN A 2 105.49 94.88 -31.76
CA GLN A 2 105.74 93.43 -31.69
C GLN A 2 105.01 92.79 -30.50
N GLY A 3 103.68 92.93 -30.48
CA GLY A 3 102.83 92.31 -29.44
C GLY A 3 102.31 90.92 -29.83
N ASN A 4 102.25 90.62 -31.14
CA ASN A 4 101.52 89.44 -31.65
C ASN A 4 102.44 88.29 -32.09
N ALA A 5 103.77 88.49 -32.09
CA ALA A 5 104.76 87.49 -32.51
C ALA A 5 105.76 87.13 -31.38
N HIS A 6 105.45 87.49 -30.13
CA HIS A 6 106.27 87.08 -29.00
C HIS A 6 106.06 85.58 -28.73
N PRO A 7 107.11 84.74 -28.67
CA PRO A 7 106.99 83.28 -28.65
C PRO A 7 106.14 82.72 -27.50
N GLN A 8 106.07 83.44 -26.38
CA GLN A 8 105.21 83.05 -25.25
C GLN A 8 103.71 83.17 -25.58
N VAL A 9 103.32 84.16 -26.39
CA VAL A 9 101.92 84.36 -26.80
C VAL A 9 101.48 83.27 -27.77
N VAL A 10 102.37 82.87 -28.70
CA VAL A 10 102.11 81.77 -29.64
C VAL A 10 101.95 80.44 -28.90
N GLN A 11 102.83 80.17 -27.92
CA GLN A 11 102.73 78.96 -27.10
C GLN A 11 101.45 78.91 -26.27
N LEU A 12 101.06 80.04 -25.66
CA LEU A 12 99.82 80.12 -24.88
C LEU A 12 98.58 79.92 -25.78
N GLN A 13 98.57 80.51 -26.97
CA GLN A 13 97.49 80.32 -27.93
C GLN A 13 97.39 78.86 -28.40
N ALA A 14 98.51 78.18 -28.62
CA ALA A 14 98.54 76.76 -28.93
C ALA A 14 97.95 75.90 -27.79
N ASN A 15 98.32 76.19 -26.54
CA ASN A 15 97.77 75.51 -25.36
C ASN A 15 96.26 75.74 -25.22
N ILE A 16 95.77 76.96 -25.48
CA ILE A 16 94.33 77.27 -25.45
C ILE A 16 93.59 76.48 -26.54
N ASN A 17 94.15 76.43 -27.75
CA ASN A 17 93.55 75.68 -28.85
C ASN A 17 93.49 74.17 -28.55
N GLU A 18 94.55 73.62 -27.95
CA GLU A 18 94.58 72.22 -27.52
C GLU A 18 93.54 71.93 -26.43
N LEU A 19 93.44 72.79 -25.40
CA LEU A 19 92.44 72.64 -24.34
C LEU A 19 91.01 72.71 -24.90
N ARG A 20 90.74 73.61 -25.85
CA ARG A 20 89.44 73.69 -26.54
C ARG A 20 89.14 72.41 -27.31
N ALA A 21 90.09 71.91 -28.10
CA ALA A 21 89.92 70.67 -28.84
C ALA A 21 89.66 69.47 -27.90
N ARG A 22 90.33 69.41 -26.75
CA ARG A 22 90.07 68.38 -25.71
C ARG A 22 88.67 68.51 -25.10
N ILE A 23 88.21 69.74 -24.81
CA ILE A 23 86.84 69.98 -24.31
C ILE A 23 85.80 69.56 -25.34
N ASP A 24 85.96 69.92 -26.61
CA ASP A 24 85.01 69.57 -27.68
C ASP A 24 84.94 68.05 -27.92
N ALA A 25 86.11 67.38 -27.87
CA ALA A 25 86.18 65.93 -27.92
C ALA A 25 85.46 65.29 -26.72
N GLU A 26 85.63 65.83 -25.51
CA GLU A 26 84.98 65.33 -24.31
C GLU A 26 83.46 65.57 -24.32
N ILE A 27 82.99 66.73 -24.79
CA ILE A 27 81.56 67.03 -24.97
C ILE A 27 80.94 66.04 -25.97
N THR A 28 81.63 65.77 -27.08
CA THR A 28 81.15 64.83 -28.10
C THR A 28 81.12 63.40 -27.55
N ARG A 29 82.14 63.00 -26.78
CA ARG A 29 82.22 61.69 -26.11
C ARG A 29 81.10 61.53 -25.08
N VAL A 30 80.85 62.55 -24.25
CA VAL A 30 79.78 62.50 -23.24
C VAL A 30 78.40 62.48 -23.92
N THR A 31 78.15 63.36 -24.88
CA THR A 31 76.86 63.43 -25.59
C THR A 31 76.54 62.12 -26.32
N SER A 32 77.52 61.55 -27.02
CA SER A 32 77.36 60.25 -27.69
C SER A 32 77.11 59.13 -26.68
N SER A 33 77.83 59.11 -25.56
CA SER A 33 77.60 58.12 -24.50
C SER A 33 76.21 58.22 -23.89
N VAL A 34 75.70 59.43 -23.65
CA VAL A 34 74.36 59.67 -23.11
C VAL A 34 73.29 59.24 -24.11
N SER A 35 73.48 59.56 -25.40
CA SER A 35 72.57 59.13 -26.46
C SER A 35 72.49 57.61 -26.57
N ILE A 36 73.65 56.92 -26.60
CA ILE A 36 73.72 55.45 -26.63
C ILE A 36 73.03 54.84 -25.40
N ASN A 37 73.32 55.36 -24.20
CA ASN A 37 72.70 54.88 -22.97
C ASN A 37 71.18 55.07 -22.99
N ASN A 38 70.69 56.20 -23.49
CA ASN A 38 69.25 56.45 -23.62
C ASN A 38 68.60 55.43 -24.58
N THR A 39 69.19 55.20 -25.76
CA THR A 39 68.70 54.21 -26.72
C THR A 39 68.71 52.80 -26.12
N VAL A 40 69.76 52.41 -25.39
CA VAL A 40 69.83 51.11 -24.69
C VAL A 40 68.75 51.01 -23.60
N ASN A 41 68.53 52.07 -22.83
CA ASN A 41 67.50 52.08 -21.78
C ASN A 41 66.09 51.95 -22.37
N LEU A 42 65.79 52.65 -23.46
CA LEU A 42 64.51 52.52 -24.17
C LEU A 42 64.31 51.10 -24.72
N SER A 43 65.37 50.49 -25.29
CA SER A 43 65.31 49.11 -25.76
C SER A 43 65.07 48.13 -24.62
N ARG A 44 65.76 48.28 -23.48
CA ARG A 44 65.54 47.47 -22.28
C ARG A 44 64.13 47.63 -21.74
N GLU A 45 63.61 48.86 -21.67
CA GLU A 45 62.24 49.11 -21.23
C GLU A 45 61.23 48.40 -22.14
N ALA A 46 61.40 48.49 -23.47
CA ALA A 46 60.55 47.79 -24.42
C ALA A 46 60.61 46.26 -24.24
N GLN A 47 61.81 45.70 -24.02
CA GLN A 47 61.99 44.27 -23.74
C GLN A 47 61.31 43.83 -22.44
N VAL A 48 61.46 44.62 -21.36
CA VAL A 48 60.81 44.33 -20.07
C VAL A 48 59.29 44.40 -20.20
N ARG A 49 58.76 45.40 -20.91
CA ARG A 49 57.31 45.50 -21.20
C ARG A 49 56.81 44.30 -21.99
N ALA A 50 57.52 43.89 -23.04
CA ALA A 50 57.15 42.71 -23.83
C ALA A 50 57.19 41.42 -23.00
N ALA A 51 58.22 41.23 -22.17
CA ALA A 51 58.32 40.09 -21.27
C ALA A 51 57.19 40.08 -20.22
N LEU A 52 56.80 41.25 -19.71
CA LEU A 52 55.70 41.38 -18.77
C LEU A 52 54.35 41.01 -19.41
N GLU A 53 54.08 41.47 -20.63
CA GLU A 53 52.86 41.09 -21.36
C GLU A 53 52.82 39.59 -21.66
N ALA A 54 53.92 39.00 -22.13
CA ALA A 54 54.00 37.56 -22.35
C ALA A 54 53.77 36.76 -21.06
N GLN A 55 54.31 37.24 -19.93
CA GLN A 55 54.10 36.61 -18.62
C GLN A 55 52.64 36.77 -18.15
N ARG A 56 52.01 37.92 -18.39
CA ARG A 56 50.59 38.14 -18.09
C ARG A 56 49.70 37.17 -18.87
N GLU A 57 49.93 37.05 -20.17
CA GLU A 57 49.21 36.12 -21.03
C GLU A 57 49.35 34.67 -20.53
N LYS A 58 50.57 34.25 -20.19
CA LYS A 58 50.83 32.93 -19.60
C LYS A 58 50.06 32.71 -18.31
N ILE A 59 50.02 33.70 -17.41
CA ILE A 59 49.28 33.61 -16.15
C ILE A 59 47.77 33.52 -16.40
N LEU A 60 47.24 34.30 -17.34
CA LEU A 60 45.83 34.24 -17.71
C LEU A 60 45.44 32.86 -18.25
N HIS A 61 46.29 32.28 -19.10
CA HIS A 61 46.10 30.92 -19.61
C HIS A 61 46.13 29.88 -18.48
N LEU A 62 47.13 29.94 -17.60
CA LEU A 62 47.21 29.03 -16.44
C LEU A 62 46.03 29.19 -15.49
N LYS A 63 45.52 30.42 -15.32
CA LYS A 63 44.33 30.68 -14.51
C LYS A 63 43.10 30.04 -15.14
N ALA A 64 42.90 30.20 -16.44
CA ALA A 64 41.78 29.56 -17.14
C ALA A 64 41.83 28.02 -17.01
N GLN A 65 43.00 27.41 -17.19
CA GLN A 65 43.19 25.97 -16.99
C GLN A 65 42.91 25.53 -15.54
N ARG A 66 43.33 26.34 -14.56
CA ARG A 66 43.05 26.07 -13.14
C ARG A 66 41.55 26.15 -12.85
N ASP A 67 40.88 27.15 -13.40
CA ASP A 67 39.44 27.36 -13.18
C ASP A 67 38.66 26.17 -13.75
N GLU A 68 39.01 25.70 -14.96
CA GLU A 68 38.46 24.47 -15.56
C GLU A 68 38.73 23.23 -14.69
N ALA A 69 39.98 23.04 -14.24
CA ALA A 69 40.32 21.94 -13.35
C ALA A 69 39.53 21.98 -12.03
N SER A 70 39.27 23.16 -11.48
CA SER A 70 38.48 23.33 -10.26
C SER A 70 37.02 22.90 -10.45
N VAL A 71 36.45 23.14 -11.63
CA VAL A 71 35.11 22.65 -11.99
C VAL A 71 35.12 21.13 -12.04
N LEU A 72 36.07 20.53 -12.76
CA LEU A 72 36.18 19.06 -12.88
C LEU A 72 36.37 18.36 -11.53
N VAL A 73 37.18 18.93 -10.63
CA VAL A 73 37.34 18.41 -9.26
C VAL A 73 36.01 18.46 -8.50
N SER A 74 35.25 19.54 -8.66
CA SER A 74 33.93 19.68 -8.03
C SER A 74 32.94 18.66 -8.59
N ASP A 75 32.96 18.42 -9.91
CA ASP A 75 32.11 17.43 -10.57
C ASP A 75 32.42 16.00 -10.10
N VAL A 76 33.70 15.64 -9.99
CA VAL A 76 34.12 14.35 -9.43
C VAL A 76 33.65 14.20 -7.98
N ALA A 77 33.82 15.24 -7.16
CA ALA A 77 33.36 15.22 -5.77
C ALA A 77 31.83 15.09 -5.67
N ASN A 78 31.07 15.71 -6.59
CA ASN A 78 29.61 15.57 -6.68
C ASN A 78 29.21 14.15 -7.09
N ALA A 79 29.85 13.60 -8.12
CA ALA A 79 29.61 12.24 -8.60
C ALA A 79 29.90 11.21 -7.52
N GLN A 80 31.00 11.37 -6.77
CA GLN A 80 31.34 10.48 -5.66
C GLN A 80 30.27 10.53 -4.56
N ARG A 81 29.81 11.73 -4.17
CA ARG A 81 28.73 11.86 -3.18
C ARG A 81 27.42 11.22 -3.64
N ALA A 82 27.08 11.35 -4.92
CA ALA A 82 25.90 10.69 -5.49
C ALA A 82 26.05 9.17 -5.47
N TYR A 83 27.23 8.66 -5.84
CA TYR A 83 27.55 7.23 -5.76
C TYR A 83 27.43 6.69 -4.33
N ASP A 84 28.03 7.38 -3.36
CA ASP A 84 27.98 6.96 -1.95
C ASP A 84 26.54 6.94 -1.42
N ALA A 85 25.71 7.93 -1.82
CA ALA A 85 24.30 7.98 -1.46
C ALA A 85 23.50 6.82 -2.08
N LEU A 86 23.76 6.48 -3.35
CA LEU A 86 23.16 5.32 -4.01
C LEU A 86 23.57 4.02 -3.33
N GLN A 87 24.85 3.88 -2.97
CA GLN A 87 25.36 2.70 -2.27
C GLN A 87 24.69 2.54 -0.89
N ALA A 88 24.53 3.63 -0.15
CA ALA A 88 23.83 3.63 1.14
C ALA A 88 22.35 3.24 1.00
N ARG A 89 21.66 3.78 -0.01
CA ARG A 89 20.26 3.41 -0.32
C ARG A 89 20.13 1.96 -0.74
N TYR A 90 21.04 1.47 -1.59
CA TYR A 90 21.07 0.07 -2.00
C TYR A 90 21.24 -0.85 -0.80
N ALA A 91 22.17 -0.55 0.11
CA ALA A 91 22.36 -1.34 1.33
C ALA A 91 21.09 -1.33 2.21
N GLN A 92 20.45 -0.18 2.37
CA GLN A 92 19.19 -0.06 3.11
C GLN A 92 18.08 -0.93 2.48
N THR A 93 17.83 -0.78 1.17
CA THR A 93 16.79 -1.55 0.46
C THR A 93 17.10 -3.05 0.43
N SER A 94 18.37 -3.43 0.34
CA SER A 94 18.79 -4.84 0.41
C SER A 94 18.45 -5.46 1.77
N LEU A 95 18.73 -4.75 2.87
CA LEU A 95 18.36 -5.19 4.22
C LEU A 95 16.83 -5.27 4.40
N GLU A 96 16.09 -4.25 3.94
CA GLU A 96 14.62 -4.26 3.96
C GLU A 96 14.03 -5.41 3.14
N SER A 97 14.62 -5.73 1.98
CA SER A 97 14.18 -6.86 1.14
C SER A 97 14.46 -8.21 1.79
N GLN A 98 15.62 -8.37 2.46
CA GLN A 98 15.95 -9.59 3.18
C GLN A 98 15.02 -9.81 4.39
N SER A 99 14.66 -8.72 5.10
CA SER A 99 13.69 -8.78 6.20
C SER A 99 12.30 -9.17 5.70
N ASN A 100 11.81 -8.53 4.63
CA ASN A 100 10.52 -8.87 4.02
C ASN A 100 10.46 -10.32 3.51
N GLN A 101 11.56 -10.90 3.04
CA GLN A 101 11.60 -12.33 2.70
C GLN A 101 11.62 -13.25 3.94
N THR A 102 12.23 -12.81 5.04
CA THR A 102 12.41 -13.64 6.25
C THR A 102 11.13 -13.72 7.09
N ASP A 103 10.28 -12.69 7.08
CA ASP A 103 8.97 -12.71 7.78
C ASP A 103 7.90 -13.57 7.07
N VAL A 104 8.11 -13.96 5.81
CA VAL A 104 7.15 -14.77 5.02
C VAL A 104 7.49 -16.27 5.03
N SER A 105 8.49 -16.70 5.80
CA SER A 105 8.53 -18.11 6.19
C SER A 105 7.37 -18.35 7.13
N ILE A 106 6.28 -18.91 6.61
CA ILE A 106 5.07 -19.35 7.33
C ILE A 106 5.51 -20.21 8.52
N LEU A 107 5.78 -19.58 9.67
CA LEU A 107 6.25 -20.28 10.86
C LEU A 107 5.10 -21.08 11.51
N LYS A 108 3.86 -20.77 11.12
CA LYS A 108 2.68 -21.57 11.46
C LYS A 108 1.61 -21.34 10.40
N TYR A 109 1.22 -22.40 9.71
CA TYR A 109 -0.13 -22.44 9.17
C TYR A 109 -1.09 -22.20 10.34
N ALA A 110 -1.96 -21.20 10.22
CA ALA A 110 -3.11 -21.12 11.11
C ALA A 110 -3.93 -22.40 10.86
N SER A 111 -3.92 -23.32 11.82
CA SER A 111 -4.78 -24.50 11.76
C SER A 111 -6.21 -23.99 11.68
N PRO A 112 -7.00 -24.36 10.65
CA PRO A 112 -8.42 -24.08 10.67
C PRO A 112 -9.01 -24.70 11.96
N PRO A 113 -9.91 -24.01 12.67
CA PRO A 113 -10.54 -24.59 13.84
C PRO A 113 -11.28 -25.86 13.42
N ALA A 114 -11.00 -26.98 14.10
CA ALA A 114 -11.62 -28.27 13.80
C ALA A 114 -13.15 -28.23 13.94
N ASP A 115 -13.63 -27.30 14.77
CA ASP A 115 -15.03 -27.06 15.03
C ASP A 115 -15.44 -25.63 14.66
N ALA A 116 -16.66 -25.49 14.13
CA ALA A 116 -17.25 -24.18 13.86
C ALA A 116 -17.38 -23.39 15.17
N SER A 117 -16.65 -22.28 15.30
CA SER A 117 -16.74 -21.39 16.47
C SER A 117 -18.14 -20.77 16.62
N PHE A 118 -18.89 -20.67 15.51
CA PHE A 118 -20.26 -20.18 15.46
C PHE A 118 -20.94 -20.62 14.14
N PRO A 119 -22.24 -20.96 14.10
CA PRO A 119 -23.15 -21.20 15.22
C PRO A 119 -23.09 -22.65 15.75
N LYS A 120 -23.27 -22.85 17.06
CA LYS A 120 -23.28 -24.17 17.71
C LYS A 120 -24.59 -24.91 17.40
N MET A 121 -24.63 -25.58 16.25
CA MET A 121 -25.83 -26.19 15.68
C MET A 121 -26.51 -27.16 16.66
N ILE A 122 -25.74 -28.06 17.30
CA ILE A 122 -26.25 -29.03 18.28
C ILE A 122 -26.93 -28.35 19.47
N LEU A 123 -26.29 -27.30 20.02
CA LEU A 123 -26.82 -26.56 21.16
C LEU A 123 -28.13 -25.83 20.79
N ASN A 124 -28.15 -25.16 19.64
CA ASN A 124 -29.34 -24.45 19.17
C ASN A 124 -30.50 -25.42 18.92
N THR A 125 -30.25 -26.58 18.28
CA THR A 125 -31.28 -27.60 18.05
C THR A 125 -31.82 -28.17 19.35
N ALA A 126 -30.97 -28.46 20.33
CA ALA A 126 -31.39 -28.95 21.64
C ALA A 126 -32.30 -27.94 22.35
N ILE A 127 -31.94 -26.65 22.34
CA ILE A 127 -32.75 -25.58 22.93
C ILE A 127 -34.10 -25.46 22.20
N SER A 128 -34.11 -25.51 20.86
CA SER A 128 -35.36 -25.44 20.09
C SER A 128 -36.32 -26.60 20.39
N ILE A 129 -35.81 -27.82 20.58
CA ILE A 129 -36.64 -28.98 20.95
C ILE A 129 -37.27 -28.76 22.32
N VAL A 130 -36.48 -28.37 23.32
CA VAL A 130 -36.97 -28.13 24.69
C VAL A 130 -38.03 -27.03 24.72
N LEU A 131 -37.74 -25.89 24.09
CA LEU A 131 -38.68 -24.77 24.02
C LEU A 131 -39.94 -25.14 23.23
N GLY A 132 -39.80 -25.87 22.13
CA GLY A 132 -40.93 -26.36 21.33
C GLY A 132 -41.85 -27.29 22.12
N CYS A 133 -41.30 -28.22 22.90
CA CYS A 133 -42.07 -29.09 23.78
C CYS A 133 -42.78 -28.32 24.89
N MET A 134 -42.12 -27.34 25.52
CA MET A 134 -42.77 -26.48 26.53
C MET A 134 -43.93 -25.67 25.92
N LEU A 135 -43.70 -25.08 24.74
CA LEU A 135 -44.72 -24.30 24.03
C LEU A 135 -45.90 -25.17 23.58
N SER A 136 -45.65 -26.38 23.10
CA SER A 136 -46.72 -27.27 22.63
C SER A 136 -47.62 -27.73 23.77
N VAL A 137 -47.05 -28.08 24.94
CA VAL A 137 -47.81 -28.38 26.15
C VAL A 137 -48.62 -27.17 26.59
N GLY A 138 -47.99 -25.98 26.62
CA GLY A 138 -48.68 -24.73 26.96
C GLY A 138 -49.86 -24.44 26.02
N LEU A 139 -49.68 -24.60 24.72
CA LEU A 139 -50.75 -24.43 23.73
C LEU A 139 -51.84 -25.50 23.85
N ALA A 140 -51.50 -26.75 24.16
CA ALA A 140 -52.47 -27.81 24.37
C ALA A 140 -53.37 -27.49 25.58
N VAL A 141 -52.78 -27.07 26.70
CA VAL A 141 -53.52 -26.65 27.90
C VAL A 141 -54.36 -25.39 27.64
N LEU A 142 -53.81 -24.40 26.93
CA LEU A 142 -54.54 -23.19 26.56
C LEU A 142 -55.72 -23.49 25.61
N ARG A 143 -55.56 -24.48 24.72
CA ARG A 143 -56.62 -24.94 23.82
C ARG A 143 -57.70 -25.69 24.61
N GLU A 144 -57.30 -26.57 25.52
CA GLU A 144 -58.23 -27.32 26.38
C GLU A 144 -59.03 -26.40 27.30
N THR A 145 -58.38 -25.44 27.96
CA THR A 145 -59.07 -24.45 28.81
C THR A 145 -60.02 -23.54 28.04
N ARG A 146 -59.80 -23.33 26.74
CA ARG A 146 -60.76 -22.63 25.86
C ARG A 146 -61.87 -23.55 25.34
N ASP A 147 -61.66 -24.86 25.27
CA ASP A 147 -62.67 -25.83 24.84
C ASP A 147 -63.52 -26.26 26.06
N ARG A 148 -64.53 -25.46 26.36
CA ARG A 148 -65.52 -25.75 27.41
C ARG A 148 -66.51 -26.84 26.97
N ARG A 149 -66.01 -28.03 26.58
CA ARG A 149 -66.85 -29.19 26.24
C ARG A 149 -66.99 -30.11 27.44
N ILE A 150 -68.14 -29.99 28.10
CA ILE A 150 -68.62 -30.93 29.11
C ILE A 150 -68.77 -32.31 28.45
N ARG A 151 -68.02 -33.31 28.92
CA ARG A 151 -68.06 -34.69 28.39
C ARG A 151 -68.22 -35.77 29.47
N LEU A 152 -68.22 -35.40 30.75
CA LEU A 152 -68.58 -36.32 31.83
C LEU A 152 -70.06 -36.15 32.18
N GLU A 153 -70.74 -37.27 32.36
CA GLU A 153 -72.14 -37.33 32.80
C GLU A 153 -72.33 -36.66 34.18
N ASP A 154 -71.28 -36.61 35.01
CA ASP A 154 -71.28 -35.97 36.34
C ASP A 154 -71.33 -34.43 36.30
N ASP A 155 -70.93 -33.77 35.20
CA ASP A 155 -70.99 -32.30 35.10
C ASP A 155 -72.41 -31.79 34.79
N ILE A 156 -73.32 -32.67 34.35
CA ILE A 156 -74.72 -32.31 34.06
C ILE A 156 -75.50 -32.11 35.36
N LEU A 157 -75.19 -32.88 36.40
CA LEU A 157 -75.87 -32.82 37.71
C LEU A 157 -75.55 -31.53 38.48
N THR A 158 -74.37 -30.94 38.28
CA THR A 158 -73.96 -29.72 39.01
C THR A 158 -74.54 -28.43 38.43
N PHE A 159 -74.91 -28.42 37.15
CA PHE A 159 -75.44 -27.20 36.49
C PHE A 159 -76.95 -27.22 36.18
N THR A 160 -77.62 -28.38 36.12
CA THR A 160 -79.06 -28.46 35.83
C THR A 160 -79.76 -29.37 36.83
N LYS A 161 -80.62 -28.80 37.69
CA LYS A 161 -81.46 -29.54 38.67
C LYS A 161 -82.61 -30.31 37.99
N SER A 162 -82.34 -31.23 37.08
CA SER A 162 -83.37 -32.09 36.48
C SER A 162 -82.91 -33.54 36.30
N ALA A 163 -83.87 -34.46 36.38
CA ALA A 163 -83.64 -35.90 36.41
C ALA A 163 -83.17 -36.44 35.05
N PHE A 164 -82.08 -37.21 35.09
CA PHE A 164 -81.47 -37.91 33.96
C PHE A 164 -82.39 -39.04 33.46
N LEU A 165 -82.86 -38.93 32.21
CA LEU A 165 -83.91 -39.79 31.62
C LEU A 165 -83.39 -40.98 30.80
N GLY A 166 -82.13 -41.40 31.00
CA GLY A 166 -81.57 -42.64 30.47
C GLY A 166 -80.74 -42.49 29.19
N THR A 167 -79.85 -43.46 28.98
CA THR A 167 -78.88 -43.49 27.88
C THR A 167 -79.36 -44.37 26.72
N MET A 168 -79.34 -43.85 25.50
CA MET A 168 -79.53 -44.65 24.29
C MET A 168 -78.16 -45.17 23.81
N PRO A 169 -77.94 -46.48 23.62
CA PRO A 169 -76.71 -46.97 23.04
C PRO A 169 -76.62 -46.51 21.57
N VAL A 170 -75.52 -45.84 21.25
CA VAL A 170 -75.22 -45.37 19.89
C VAL A 170 -75.02 -46.60 19.00
N ALA A 171 -75.90 -46.77 18.02
CA ALA A 171 -75.74 -47.78 16.98
C ALA A 171 -74.46 -47.49 16.20
N LEU A 172 -73.51 -48.42 16.24
CA LEU A 172 -72.28 -48.37 15.46
C LEU A 172 -72.64 -48.25 13.97
N GLU A 173 -72.05 -47.26 13.31
CA GLU A 173 -72.17 -46.95 11.88
C GLU A 173 -72.18 -48.22 11.01
N ALA A 174 -73.34 -48.54 10.44
CA ALA A 174 -73.44 -49.53 9.38
C ALA A 174 -72.88 -48.93 8.08
N LYS A 175 -71.68 -49.38 7.67
CA LYS A 175 -71.10 -49.05 6.36
C LYS A 175 -72.07 -49.43 5.23
N LYS A 176 -72.35 -48.48 4.32
CA LYS A 176 -73.01 -48.74 3.03
C LYS A 176 -72.27 -49.88 2.30
N GLY A 177 -72.96 -51.00 2.08
CA GLY A 177 -72.45 -52.14 1.31
C GLY A 177 -72.10 -53.40 2.12
N ALA A 178 -72.32 -53.43 3.44
CA ALA A 178 -72.15 -54.66 4.22
C ALA A 178 -73.47 -55.43 4.36
N LEU A 179 -73.53 -56.64 3.79
CA LEU A 179 -74.62 -57.59 4.01
C LEU A 179 -74.58 -58.07 5.47
N LEU A 180 -75.69 -57.92 6.19
CA LEU A 180 -75.81 -58.37 7.58
C LEU A 180 -75.76 -59.91 7.65
N PRO A 181 -75.02 -60.49 8.61
CA PRO A 181 -74.97 -61.93 8.78
C PRO A 181 -76.29 -62.43 9.37
N VAL A 182 -77.18 -62.92 8.50
CA VAL A 182 -78.37 -63.67 8.94
C VAL A 182 -77.89 -65.02 9.44
N LYS A 183 -77.71 -65.13 10.77
CA LYS A 183 -77.42 -66.38 11.47
C LYS A 183 -78.68 -66.90 12.18
N SER A 184 -79.71 -67.21 11.39
CA SER A 184 -80.90 -67.94 11.85
C SER A 184 -81.39 -68.83 10.69
N PRO A 185 -81.41 -70.17 10.82
CA PRO A 185 -81.89 -71.03 9.75
C PRO A 185 -83.40 -70.90 9.56
N PRO A 186 -83.92 -70.93 8.31
CA PRO A 186 -85.36 -70.91 8.06
C PRO A 186 -86.00 -72.21 8.60
N ARG A 187 -86.83 -72.08 9.64
CA ARG A 187 -87.73 -73.15 10.08
C ARG A 187 -88.90 -73.26 9.09
N LEU A 188 -88.63 -73.83 7.92
CA LEU A 188 -89.68 -74.36 7.05
C LEU A 188 -90.12 -75.71 7.63
N ALA A 189 -91.14 -75.67 8.48
CA ALA A 189 -91.86 -76.86 8.88
C ALA A 189 -92.49 -77.48 7.63
N LYS A 190 -92.08 -78.72 7.32
CA LYS A 190 -92.74 -79.61 6.36
C LYS A 190 -94.20 -79.77 6.80
N ARG A 191 -95.12 -79.04 6.19
CA ARG A 191 -96.54 -79.40 6.19
C ARG A 191 -96.80 -80.17 4.90
N ALA A 192 -96.74 -81.49 5.02
CA ALA A 192 -97.29 -82.38 4.01
C ALA A 192 -98.78 -82.05 3.85
N LEU A 193 -99.16 -81.64 2.65
CA LEU A 193 -100.54 -81.56 2.21
C LEU A 193 -101.01 -83.00 1.98
N PRO A 194 -102.05 -83.49 2.66
CA PRO A 194 -102.79 -84.66 2.20
C PRO A 194 -103.67 -84.22 1.03
N GLU A 195 -103.58 -84.94 -0.08
CA GLU A 195 -104.61 -84.90 -1.13
C GLU A 195 -105.98 -85.24 -0.53
N LEU A 196 -107.02 -84.49 -0.92
CA LEU A 196 -108.37 -85.04 -0.97
C LEU A 196 -109.21 -84.27 -2.00
N THR A 197 -109.22 -84.82 -3.21
CA THR A 197 -110.37 -85.10 -4.08
C THR A 197 -111.67 -84.32 -3.85
N ALA A 198 -112.13 -83.61 -4.87
CA ALA A 198 -113.53 -83.31 -5.12
C ALA A 198 -114.06 -84.26 -6.22
N PRO A 199 -115.37 -84.29 -6.56
CA PRO A 199 -116.56 -84.60 -5.77
C PRO A 199 -117.35 -85.79 -6.38
N LYS A 200 -118.34 -86.38 -5.69
CA LYS A 200 -119.53 -86.94 -6.37
C LYS A 200 -120.73 -87.17 -5.45
N LYS A 201 -121.90 -86.69 -5.91
CA LYS A 201 -123.25 -87.03 -5.45
C LYS A 201 -123.57 -88.51 -5.69
N ALA A 202 -124.25 -89.13 -4.72
CA ALA A 202 -125.56 -89.81 -4.84
C ALA A 202 -125.94 -90.34 -3.47
#